data_AF-A5L334-F1
#
_entry.id   AF-A5L334-F1
#
_cell.length_a   1.000
_cell.length_b   1.000
_cell.length_c   1.000
_cell.angle_alpha   90.00
_cell.angle_beta   90.00
_cell.angle_gamma   90.00
#
_symmetry.space_group_name_H-M   'P 1'
#
loop_
_entity.id
_entity.type
_entity.pdbx_description
1 polymer ?
#
loop_
_entity_poly.entity_id
_entity_poly.type
_entity_poly.pdbx_seq_one_letter_code
_entity_poly.pdbx_strand_id
1 'polypeptide(L)'
;MVEAKPNQKRSDLAKEHFRKSPIFLKGDEELGFPDIRITNFDRTAKNKATDDDKAKWARVAELNANGESMAAIAKKEGVAKGTISKWIAQHHDPYRDEEFNYGLSTMLHNHMLVAIEMVICFLTARRSIEVNKLEAGCISTTESGHWIEMYVAKTYQVHDHFPATNLVKICIELLESISLPARKANGNNLLFQYPSFSGEKKSSQYLFKDCRAGFLEFIGIQGDHSWDWSEHQFRRFFAGTFVNHYGGSVDALKYHLRHTDIAMTFEYLNKLTDGDNLDTLQSEAMMEVLDQQAQTSGGFSEDTEVGKKFNECVSQAVGISEKHAQNLKRFNKLVKQDDIVFEMIEEGLCVGNTPSYRGRSKCITGDGLAQTIKANCEFCKGCPNKILLDNWEYKNIGEQCLMNPEESNILSAVLENV
;
A
#
# COMPACT_ATOMS: atom_id res chain seq x y z
N MET A 1 -41.04 -1.90 35.79
CA MET A 1 -40.12 -2.08 34.65
C MET A 1 -40.08 -0.77 33.90
N VAL A 2 -38.92 -0.10 33.84
CA VAL A 2 -38.78 1.13 33.06
C VAL A 2 -38.66 0.71 31.60
N GLU A 3 -39.60 1.10 30.75
CA GLU A 3 -39.51 0.83 29.31
C GLU A 3 -38.20 1.41 28.78
N ALA A 4 -37.42 0.58 28.09
CA ALA A 4 -36.19 1.01 27.45
C ALA A 4 -36.53 2.13 26.47
N LYS A 5 -35.73 3.20 26.47
CA LYS A 5 -35.89 4.31 25.52
C LYS A 5 -35.94 3.74 24.09
N PRO A 6 -36.79 4.24 23.18
CA PRO A 6 -37.01 3.66 21.86
C PRO A 6 -35.73 3.34 21.05
N ASN A 7 -34.71 4.18 21.18
CA ASN A 7 -33.41 3.98 20.53
C ASN A 7 -32.60 2.83 21.12
N GLN A 8 -32.69 2.60 22.44
CA GLN A 8 -32.00 1.52 23.11
C GLN A 8 -32.61 0.17 22.75
N LYS A 9 -33.95 0.09 22.70
CA LYS A 9 -34.67 -1.11 22.23
C LYS A 9 -34.30 -1.47 20.78
N ARG A 10 -34.14 -0.48 19.89
CA ARG A 10 -33.68 -0.70 18.50
C ARG A 10 -32.24 -1.23 18.44
N SER A 11 -31.33 -0.65 19.23
CA SER A 11 -29.94 -1.12 19.30
C SER A 11 -29.86 -2.56 19.82
N ASP A 12 -30.63 -2.90 20.86
CA ASP A 12 -30.64 -4.24 21.44
C ASP A 12 -31.26 -5.28 20.48
N LEU A 13 -32.33 -4.92 19.76
CA LEU A 13 -32.90 -5.76 18.70
C LEU A 13 -31.92 -5.97 17.53
N ALA A 14 -31.18 -4.94 17.13
CA ALA A 14 -30.16 -5.07 16.10
C ALA A 14 -29.04 -6.02 16.55
N LYS A 15 -28.55 -5.88 17.80
CA LYS A 15 -27.55 -6.79 18.36
C LYS A 15 -28.05 -8.24 18.42
N GLU A 16 -29.30 -8.44 18.81
CA GLU A 16 -29.91 -9.78 18.82
C GLU A 16 -30.03 -10.36 17.41
N HIS A 17 -30.39 -9.53 16.42
CA HIS A 17 -30.43 -9.94 15.01
C HIS A 17 -29.06 -10.38 14.49
N PHE A 18 -28.00 -9.59 14.69
CA PHE A 18 -26.64 -9.97 14.27
C PHE A 18 -26.11 -11.21 15.01
N ARG A 19 -26.53 -11.46 16.26
CA ARG A 19 -26.19 -12.70 16.97
C ARG A 19 -26.89 -13.93 16.37
N LYS A 20 -28.16 -13.79 15.98
CA LYS A 20 -28.94 -14.88 15.37
C LYS A 20 -28.61 -15.10 13.89
N SER A 21 -28.16 -14.05 13.22
CA SER A 21 -27.87 -14.02 11.79
C SER A 21 -26.56 -13.27 11.56
N PRO A 22 -25.42 -13.85 11.97
CA PRO A 22 -24.12 -13.21 11.79
C PRO A 22 -23.78 -13.10 10.31
N ILE A 23 -23.11 -12.00 9.95
CA ILE A 23 -22.51 -11.86 8.62
C ILE A 23 -21.18 -12.60 8.64
N PHE A 24 -20.97 -13.43 7.63
CA PHE A 24 -19.70 -14.11 7.39
C PHE A 24 -19.06 -13.51 6.14
N LEU A 25 -17.88 -12.96 6.30
CA LEU A 25 -17.02 -12.57 5.20
C LEU A 25 -15.99 -13.68 5.05
N LYS A 26 -15.98 -14.32 3.88
CA LYS A 26 -14.98 -15.34 3.59
C LYS A 26 -13.61 -14.68 3.49
N GLY A 27 -12.66 -15.25 4.19
CA GLY A 27 -11.25 -14.94 4.04
C GLY A 27 -10.68 -15.57 2.78
N ASP A 28 -9.41 -15.26 2.54
CA ASP A 28 -8.59 -15.88 1.51
C ASP A 28 -7.47 -16.66 2.22
N GLU A 29 -7.61 -17.98 2.29
CA GLU A 29 -6.66 -18.85 2.99
C GLU A 29 -5.27 -18.83 2.33
N GLU A 30 -5.18 -18.62 1.02
CA GLU A 30 -3.91 -18.58 0.29
C GLU A 30 -3.11 -17.33 0.67
N LEU A 31 -3.81 -16.21 0.90
CA LEU A 31 -3.23 -14.95 1.35
C LEU A 31 -3.15 -14.83 2.89
N GLY A 32 -3.47 -15.90 3.63
CA GLY A 32 -3.44 -15.91 5.09
C GLY A 32 -4.52 -15.07 5.77
N PHE A 33 -5.57 -14.67 5.05
CA PHE A 33 -6.69 -13.91 5.60
C PHE A 33 -7.78 -14.86 6.13
N PRO A 34 -8.08 -14.85 7.43
CA PRO A 34 -9.09 -15.75 8.01
C PRO A 34 -10.52 -15.27 7.74
N ASP A 35 -11.48 -16.19 7.83
CA ASP A 35 -12.90 -15.86 7.82
C ASP A 35 -13.25 -14.86 8.93
N ILE A 36 -13.95 -13.80 8.57
CA ILE A 36 -14.39 -12.76 9.51
C ILE A 36 -15.86 -12.95 9.82
N ARG A 37 -16.19 -12.98 11.11
CA ARG A 37 -17.57 -13.00 11.59
C ARG A 37 -17.96 -11.62 12.13
N ILE A 38 -19.16 -11.17 11.78
CA ILE A 38 -19.74 -9.95 12.34
C ILE A 38 -21.01 -10.31 13.08
N THR A 39 -20.91 -10.32 14.41
CA THR A 39 -22.01 -10.70 15.33
C THR A 39 -22.62 -9.52 16.06
N ASN A 40 -22.06 -8.32 15.88
CA ASN A 40 -22.45 -7.12 16.61
C ASN A 40 -22.24 -5.86 15.76
N PHE A 41 -22.87 -4.79 16.21
CA PHE A 41 -22.81 -3.46 15.66
C PHE A 41 -21.51 -2.70 16.04
N ASP A 42 -21.20 -2.60 17.34
CA ASP A 42 -20.20 -1.66 17.91
C ASP A 42 -18.97 -2.34 18.55
N ARG A 43 -18.61 -3.56 18.12
CA ARG A 43 -17.46 -4.26 18.69
C ARG A 43 -16.16 -3.72 18.11
N THR A 44 -15.39 -3.00 18.91
CA THR A 44 -14.22 -2.22 18.47
C THR A 44 -12.91 -3.00 18.36
N ALA A 45 -12.71 -4.07 19.13
CA ALA A 45 -11.48 -4.86 19.10
C ALA A 45 -11.67 -6.27 19.70
N LYS A 46 -10.65 -7.12 19.51
CA LYS A 46 -10.50 -8.38 20.25
C LYS A 46 -10.55 -8.09 21.75
N ASN A 47 -11.31 -8.90 22.49
CA ASN A 47 -11.39 -8.76 23.94
C ASN A 47 -10.12 -9.33 24.56
N LYS A 48 -9.16 -8.46 24.95
CA LYS A 48 -7.88 -8.84 25.58
C LYS A 48 -8.03 -9.18 27.06
N ALA A 49 -9.17 -9.75 27.45
CA ALA A 49 -9.46 -10.06 28.84
C ALA A 49 -8.62 -11.22 29.35
N THR A 50 -8.06 -11.02 30.54
CA THR A 50 -7.30 -12.04 31.26
C THR A 50 -8.24 -13.11 31.83
N ASP A 51 -7.70 -14.25 32.25
CA ASP A 51 -8.50 -15.28 32.93
C ASP A 51 -9.11 -14.75 34.24
N ASP A 52 -8.41 -13.85 34.92
CA ASP A 52 -8.91 -13.16 36.12
C ASP A 52 -10.12 -12.28 35.80
N ASP A 53 -10.10 -11.55 34.68
CA ASP A 53 -11.24 -10.76 34.21
C ASP A 53 -12.44 -11.67 33.93
N LYS A 54 -12.22 -12.79 33.24
CA LYS A 54 -13.27 -13.75 32.90
C LYS A 54 -13.88 -14.37 34.15
N ALA A 55 -13.05 -14.75 35.12
CA ALA A 55 -13.49 -15.27 36.41
C ALA A 55 -14.31 -14.23 37.19
N LYS A 56 -13.88 -12.96 37.17
CA LYS A 56 -14.60 -11.84 37.77
C LYS A 56 -15.98 -11.65 37.15
N TRP A 57 -16.08 -11.69 35.82
CA TRP A 57 -17.35 -11.55 35.11
C TRP A 57 -18.31 -12.70 35.39
N ALA A 58 -17.79 -13.94 35.45
CA ALA A 58 -18.58 -15.12 35.79
C ALA A 58 -19.17 -15.02 37.20
N ARG A 59 -18.35 -14.65 38.19
CA ARG A 59 -18.81 -14.42 39.57
C ARG A 59 -19.91 -13.36 39.64
N VAL A 60 -19.73 -12.25 38.92
CA VAL A 60 -20.69 -11.14 38.90
C VAL A 60 -22.01 -11.54 38.22
N ALA A 61 -21.95 -12.33 37.15
CA ALA A 61 -23.12 -12.87 36.47
C ALA A 61 -23.89 -13.85 37.38
N GLU A 62 -23.18 -14.72 38.11
CA GLU A 62 -23.78 -15.65 39.07
C GLU A 62 -24.48 -14.93 40.23
N LEU A 63 -23.83 -13.93 40.85
CA LEU A 63 -24.45 -13.11 41.89
C LEU A 63 -25.73 -12.44 41.41
N ASN A 64 -25.75 -11.96 40.16
CA ASN A 64 -26.94 -11.37 39.57
C ASN A 64 -28.04 -12.40 39.30
N ALA A 65 -27.68 -13.59 38.80
CA ALA A 65 -28.62 -14.70 38.59
C ALA A 65 -29.25 -15.18 39.90
N ASN A 66 -28.49 -15.13 41.01
CA ASN A 66 -28.95 -15.45 42.36
C ASN A 66 -29.81 -14.34 43.01
N GLY A 67 -30.21 -13.32 42.25
CA GLY A 67 -31.15 -12.28 42.66
C GLY A 67 -30.51 -11.04 43.28
N GLU A 68 -29.18 -10.94 43.33
CA GLU A 68 -28.53 -9.73 43.84
C GLU A 68 -28.64 -8.57 42.84
N SER A 69 -29.10 -7.41 43.33
CA SER A 69 -29.25 -6.23 42.47
C SER A 69 -27.89 -5.73 41.98
N MET A 70 -27.82 -5.27 40.73
CA MET A 70 -26.59 -4.68 40.17
C MET A 70 -26.01 -3.54 41.02
N ALA A 71 -26.84 -2.81 41.78
CA ALA A 71 -26.39 -1.74 42.67
C ALA A 71 -25.66 -2.29 43.92
N ALA A 72 -26.12 -3.41 44.46
CA ALA A 72 -25.47 -4.08 45.59
C ALA A 72 -24.13 -4.72 45.16
N ILE A 73 -24.11 -5.39 44.00
CA ILE A 73 -22.88 -5.95 43.43
C ILE A 73 -21.87 -4.83 43.14
N ALA A 74 -22.31 -3.72 42.54
CA ALA A 74 -21.46 -2.56 42.27
C ALA A 74 -20.81 -1.99 43.53
N LYS A 75 -21.56 -1.92 44.63
CA LYS A 75 -21.04 -1.49 45.94
C LYS A 75 -20.01 -2.47 46.51
N LYS A 76 -20.21 -3.79 46.37
CA LYS A 76 -19.25 -4.82 46.81
C LYS A 76 -17.96 -4.80 46.00
N GLU A 77 -18.06 -4.61 44.69
CA GLU A 77 -16.93 -4.60 43.75
C GLU A 77 -16.23 -3.23 43.67
N GLY A 78 -16.78 -2.19 44.31
CA GLY A 78 -16.20 -0.84 44.29
C GLY A 78 -16.26 -0.15 42.92
N VAL A 79 -17.25 -0.49 42.08
CA VAL A 79 -17.38 0.03 40.71
C VAL A 79 -18.74 0.64 40.44
N ALA A 80 -18.90 1.32 39.30
CA ALA A 80 -20.19 1.83 38.87
C ALA A 80 -21.14 0.69 38.44
N LYS A 81 -22.45 0.89 38.63
CA LYS A 81 -23.51 -0.04 38.15
C LYS A 81 -23.38 -0.35 36.65
N GLY A 82 -22.99 0.64 35.84
CA GLY A 82 -22.76 0.45 34.41
C GLY A 82 -21.64 -0.56 34.10
N THR A 83 -20.61 -0.63 34.96
CA THR A 83 -19.52 -1.60 34.83
C THR A 83 -20.03 -3.02 35.10
N ILE A 84 -20.84 -3.22 36.15
CA ILE A 84 -21.47 -4.51 36.43
C ILE A 84 -22.33 -4.98 35.25
N SER A 85 -23.16 -4.08 34.71
CA SER A 85 -23.96 -4.39 33.52
C SER A 85 -23.11 -4.82 32.32
N LYS A 86 -21.94 -4.21 32.13
CA LYS A 86 -21.00 -4.59 31.05
C LYS A 86 -20.38 -5.97 31.30
N TRP A 87 -19.92 -6.25 32.52
CA TRP A 87 -19.33 -7.56 32.87
C TRP A 87 -20.34 -8.70 32.68
N ILE A 88 -21.59 -8.50 33.10
CA ILE A 88 -22.67 -9.48 32.85
C ILE A 88 -22.89 -9.69 31.35
N ALA A 89 -22.93 -8.60 30.57
CA ALA A 89 -23.10 -8.69 29.13
C ALA A 89 -21.92 -9.39 28.44
N GLN A 90 -20.68 -9.16 28.89
CA GLN A 90 -19.47 -9.82 28.38
C GLN A 90 -19.45 -11.31 28.73
N HIS A 91 -19.88 -11.69 29.93
CA HIS A 91 -19.97 -13.09 30.33
C HIS A 91 -20.96 -13.87 29.44
N HIS A 92 -22.11 -13.29 29.15
CA HIS A 92 -23.15 -13.90 28.32
C HIS A 92 -22.95 -13.76 26.81
N ASP A 93 -21.86 -13.15 26.35
CA ASP A 93 -21.56 -13.07 24.92
C ASP A 93 -20.87 -14.37 24.47
N PRO A 94 -21.56 -15.25 23.71
CA PRO A 94 -21.01 -16.55 23.31
C PRO A 94 -19.84 -16.41 22.33
N TYR A 95 -19.68 -15.25 21.70
CA TYR A 95 -18.66 -15.01 20.69
C TYR A 95 -17.53 -14.13 21.22
N ARG A 96 -17.44 -13.92 22.54
CA ARG A 96 -16.46 -13.00 23.14
C ARG A 96 -15.00 -13.42 22.89
N ASP A 97 -14.75 -14.72 22.87
CA ASP A 97 -13.40 -15.29 22.76
C ASP A 97 -13.00 -15.52 21.30
N GLU A 98 -13.91 -15.27 20.34
CA GLU A 98 -13.60 -15.34 18.92
C GLU A 98 -12.70 -14.18 18.50
N GLU A 99 -11.53 -14.53 17.97
CA GLU A 99 -10.48 -13.60 17.57
C GLU A 99 -10.91 -12.71 16.40
N PHE A 100 -11.53 -13.29 15.38
CA PHE A 100 -12.00 -12.59 14.16
C PHE A 100 -13.49 -12.27 14.23
N ASN A 101 -13.91 -11.67 15.35
CA ASN A 101 -15.27 -11.19 15.54
C ASN A 101 -15.31 -9.69 15.80
N TYR A 102 -15.61 -8.94 14.73
CA TYR A 102 -15.61 -7.49 14.73
C TYR A 102 -17.02 -6.91 14.65
N GLY A 103 -17.15 -5.66 15.08
CA GLY A 103 -18.38 -4.89 14.91
C GLY A 103 -18.52 -4.44 13.47
N LEU A 104 -19.75 -4.38 12.96
CA LEU A 104 -20.01 -3.85 11.62
C LEU A 104 -19.47 -2.43 11.46
N SER A 105 -19.60 -1.60 12.50
CA SER A 105 -19.06 -0.24 12.52
C SER A 105 -17.54 -0.22 12.40
N THR A 106 -16.85 -1.10 13.13
CA THR A 106 -15.39 -1.21 13.07
C THR A 106 -14.92 -1.66 11.70
N MET A 107 -15.58 -2.67 11.11
CA MET A 107 -15.22 -3.15 9.77
C MET A 107 -15.46 -2.09 8.70
N LEU A 108 -16.65 -1.49 8.66
CA LEU A 108 -17.03 -0.55 7.59
C LEU A 108 -16.48 0.85 7.78
N HIS A 109 -16.53 1.41 9.00
CA HIS A 109 -16.17 2.80 9.25
C HIS A 109 -14.71 3.00 9.66
N ASN A 110 -14.01 1.94 10.07
CA ASN A 110 -12.58 2.02 10.37
C ASN A 110 -11.77 1.26 9.32
N HIS A 111 -11.84 -0.07 9.33
CA HIS A 111 -10.90 -0.89 8.55
C HIS A 111 -11.06 -0.71 7.04
N MET A 112 -12.29 -0.71 6.54
CA MET A 112 -12.57 -0.50 5.12
C MET A 112 -12.16 0.91 4.65
N LEU A 113 -12.44 1.95 5.44
CA LEU A 113 -12.05 3.32 5.07
C LEU A 113 -10.52 3.52 5.09
N VAL A 114 -9.81 2.90 6.05
CA VAL A 114 -8.34 2.88 6.08
C VAL A 114 -7.78 2.16 4.85
N ALA A 115 -8.30 0.98 4.52
CA ALA A 115 -7.86 0.21 3.36
C ALA A 115 -8.09 0.99 2.06
N ILE A 116 -9.27 1.60 1.89
CA ILE A 116 -9.58 2.43 0.72
C ILE A 116 -8.63 3.63 0.63
N GLU A 117 -8.41 4.36 1.72
CA GLU A 117 -7.49 5.50 1.72
C GLU A 117 -6.07 5.07 1.32
N MET A 118 -5.59 3.93 1.83
CA MET A 118 -4.28 3.39 1.49
C MET A 118 -4.17 3.04 0.01
N VAL A 119 -5.17 2.33 -0.53
CA VAL A 119 -5.22 1.97 -1.96
C VAL A 119 -5.20 3.22 -2.84
N ILE A 120 -6.01 4.23 -2.50
CA ILE A 120 -6.05 5.48 -3.27
C ILE A 120 -4.70 6.21 -3.13
N CYS A 121 -4.18 6.41 -1.93
CA CYS A 121 -2.89 7.09 -1.72
C CYS A 121 -1.75 6.41 -2.50
N PHE A 122 -1.73 5.08 -2.50
CA PHE A 122 -0.74 4.28 -3.19
C PHE A 122 -0.85 4.40 -4.71
N LEU A 123 -2.02 4.11 -5.28
CA LEU A 123 -2.20 4.03 -6.73
C LEU A 123 -2.27 5.39 -7.43
N THR A 124 -2.55 6.46 -6.68
CA THR A 124 -2.61 7.83 -7.22
C THR A 124 -1.43 8.69 -6.79
N ALA A 125 -0.52 8.14 -5.96
CA ALA A 125 0.57 8.87 -5.32
C ALA A 125 0.12 10.23 -4.76
N ARG A 126 -1.04 10.26 -4.08
CA ARG A 126 -1.60 11.48 -3.49
C ARG A 126 -1.42 11.53 -1.98
N ARG A 127 -1.51 12.75 -1.44
CA ARG A 127 -1.42 13.00 0.00
C ARG A 127 -2.72 12.63 0.67
N SER A 128 -2.66 12.19 1.92
CA SER A 128 -3.84 11.81 2.70
C SER A 128 -4.82 13.00 2.79
N ILE A 129 -4.32 14.23 2.96
CA ILE A 129 -5.19 15.43 2.99
C ILE A 129 -5.92 15.71 1.67
N GLU A 130 -5.38 15.24 0.54
CA GLU A 130 -5.98 15.40 -0.78
C GLU A 130 -7.02 14.30 -1.01
N VAL A 131 -6.72 13.07 -0.58
CA VAL A 131 -7.64 11.92 -0.62
C VAL A 131 -8.85 12.14 0.30
N ASN A 132 -8.64 12.62 1.53
CA ASN A 132 -9.74 12.92 2.46
C ASN A 132 -10.66 14.05 2.00
N LYS A 133 -10.26 14.82 0.97
CA LYS A 133 -11.03 15.91 0.36
C LYS A 133 -11.78 15.50 -0.92
N LEU A 134 -11.75 14.22 -1.29
CA LEU A 134 -12.50 13.72 -2.45
C LEU A 134 -14.00 13.96 -2.26
N GLU A 135 -14.66 14.35 -3.34
CA GLU A 135 -16.10 14.63 -3.40
C GLU A 135 -16.81 13.63 -4.32
N ALA A 136 -18.11 13.44 -4.11
CA ALA A 136 -18.92 12.60 -4.99
C ALA A 136 -18.89 13.12 -6.44
N GLY A 137 -18.77 12.19 -7.40
CA GLY A 137 -18.60 12.48 -8.81
C GLY A 137 -17.16 12.74 -9.24
N CYS A 138 -16.16 12.54 -8.38
CA CYS A 138 -14.75 12.79 -8.71
C CYS A 138 -14.12 11.77 -9.67
N ILE A 139 -14.79 10.66 -9.97
CA ILE A 139 -14.29 9.64 -10.91
C ILE A 139 -15.05 9.72 -12.24
N SER A 140 -14.32 9.72 -13.34
CA SER A 140 -14.87 9.66 -14.70
C SER A 140 -14.21 8.53 -15.49
N THR A 141 -14.91 8.04 -16.50
CA THR A 141 -14.40 7.00 -17.40
C THR A 141 -14.43 7.52 -18.83
N THR A 142 -13.30 7.37 -19.52
CA THR A 142 -13.09 7.80 -20.89
C THR A 142 -12.58 6.62 -21.72
N GLU A 143 -12.43 6.81 -23.04
CA GLU A 143 -11.82 5.80 -23.92
C GLU A 143 -10.39 5.44 -23.50
N SER A 144 -9.65 6.38 -22.88
CA SER A 144 -8.28 6.17 -22.41
C SER A 144 -8.18 5.63 -20.98
N GLY A 145 -9.32 5.28 -20.35
CA GLY A 145 -9.39 4.72 -19.00
C GLY A 145 -10.06 5.65 -17.99
N HIS A 146 -9.85 5.36 -16.71
CA HIS A 146 -10.47 6.09 -15.60
C HIS A 146 -9.62 7.28 -15.17
N TRP A 147 -10.30 8.35 -14.78
CA TRP A 147 -9.69 9.59 -14.32
C TRP A 147 -10.32 10.03 -13.02
N ILE A 148 -9.48 10.41 -12.06
CA ILE A 148 -9.89 10.94 -10.77
C ILE A 148 -9.53 12.43 -10.68
N GLU A 149 -10.52 13.25 -10.35
CA GLU A 149 -10.36 14.67 -10.05
C GLU A 149 -10.03 14.86 -8.57
N MET A 150 -8.89 15.50 -8.27
CA MET A 150 -8.39 15.67 -6.91
C MET A 150 -7.83 17.06 -6.67
N TYR A 151 -8.02 17.57 -5.45
CA TYR A 151 -7.41 18.82 -5.02
C TYR A 151 -5.90 18.65 -4.77
N VAL A 152 -5.07 19.52 -5.36
CA VAL A 152 -3.61 19.51 -5.20
C VAL A 152 -3.18 20.50 -4.11
N ALA A 153 -2.92 20.03 -2.89
CA ALA A 153 -2.85 20.92 -1.73
C ALA A 153 -1.58 21.78 -1.60
N LYS A 154 -0.41 21.26 -2.00
CA LYS A 154 0.87 21.95 -1.72
C LYS A 154 1.40 22.86 -2.82
N THR A 155 1.19 22.50 -4.09
CA THR A 155 1.83 23.21 -5.21
C THR A 155 0.87 24.18 -5.88
N TYR A 156 -0.14 23.65 -6.56
CA TYR A 156 -1.02 24.45 -7.40
C TYR A 156 -2.28 24.94 -6.67
N GLN A 157 -2.71 24.26 -5.60
CA GLN A 157 -3.94 24.59 -4.86
C GLN A 157 -5.20 24.62 -5.76
N VAL A 158 -5.23 23.76 -6.79
CA VAL A 158 -6.33 23.60 -7.74
C VAL A 158 -6.79 22.15 -7.78
N HIS A 159 -8.01 21.94 -8.30
CA HIS A 159 -8.46 20.62 -8.72
C HIS A 159 -7.80 20.25 -10.06
N ASP A 160 -7.37 19.01 -10.18
CA ASP A 160 -6.69 18.50 -11.36
C ASP A 160 -7.01 17.01 -11.55
N HIS A 161 -6.73 16.50 -12.74
CA HIS A 161 -7.07 15.14 -13.15
C HIS A 161 -5.83 14.24 -13.11
N PHE A 162 -6.05 13.02 -12.61
CA PHE A 162 -5.04 11.98 -12.51
C PHE A 162 -5.58 10.69 -13.13
N PRO A 163 -4.74 9.90 -13.81
CA PRO A 163 -5.14 8.56 -14.21
C PRO A 163 -5.47 7.73 -12.97
N ALA A 164 -6.51 6.91 -13.08
CA ALA A 164 -6.99 6.03 -12.03
C ALA A 164 -7.12 4.61 -12.56
N THR A 165 -6.84 3.63 -11.70
CA THR A 165 -7.08 2.21 -12.02
C THR A 165 -8.55 1.86 -11.77
N ASN A 166 -8.99 0.70 -12.27
CA ASN A 166 -10.33 0.18 -11.96
C ASN A 166 -10.51 -0.06 -10.45
N LEU A 167 -9.43 -0.45 -9.75
CA LEU A 167 -9.48 -0.59 -8.29
C LEU A 167 -9.75 0.75 -7.59
N VAL A 168 -9.14 1.85 -8.05
CA VAL A 168 -9.45 3.19 -7.55
C VAL A 168 -10.91 3.55 -7.82
N LYS A 169 -11.43 3.26 -9.03
CA LYS A 169 -12.85 3.47 -9.35
C LYS A 169 -13.78 2.71 -8.41
N ILE A 170 -13.52 1.42 -8.18
CA ILE A 170 -14.28 0.59 -7.23
C ILE A 170 -14.25 1.22 -5.83
N CYS A 171 -13.09 1.67 -5.36
CA CYS A 171 -12.96 2.36 -4.08
C CYS A 171 -13.83 3.63 -4.02
N ILE A 172 -13.85 4.46 -5.07
CA ILE A 172 -14.68 5.67 -5.12
C ILE A 172 -16.18 5.32 -5.11
N GLU A 173 -16.62 4.34 -5.90
CA GLU A 173 -18.02 3.91 -5.95
C GLU A 173 -18.51 3.34 -4.60
N LEU A 174 -17.62 2.62 -3.89
CA LEU A 174 -17.88 2.16 -2.52
C LEU A 174 -18.01 3.34 -1.55
N LEU A 175 -17.07 4.29 -1.59
CA LEU A 175 -17.15 5.49 -0.75
C LEU A 175 -18.40 6.30 -1.03
N GLU A 176 -18.77 6.48 -2.29
CA GLU A 176 -20.01 7.16 -2.69
C GLU A 176 -21.24 6.47 -2.11
N SER A 177 -21.27 5.14 -2.11
CA SER A 177 -22.37 4.36 -1.54
C SER A 177 -22.44 4.50 -0.02
N ILE A 178 -21.30 4.35 0.67
CA ILE A 178 -21.20 4.42 2.14
C ILE A 178 -21.57 5.82 2.64
N SER A 179 -21.05 6.86 2.00
CA SER A 179 -21.23 8.23 2.45
C SER A 179 -22.57 8.85 2.03
N LEU A 180 -23.34 8.22 1.13
CA LEU A 180 -24.57 8.79 0.57
C LEU A 180 -25.58 9.27 1.63
N PRO A 181 -25.86 8.50 2.70
CA PRO A 181 -26.80 8.94 3.74
C PRO A 181 -26.27 10.18 4.50
N ALA A 182 -24.97 10.25 4.75
CA ALA A 182 -24.33 11.38 5.42
C ALA A 182 -24.37 12.64 4.53
N ARG A 183 -24.00 12.52 3.25
CA ARG A 183 -24.04 13.62 2.27
C ARG A 183 -25.44 14.21 2.14
N LYS A 184 -26.47 13.36 2.05
CA LYS A 184 -27.88 13.80 2.01
C LYS A 184 -28.32 14.53 3.27
N ALA A 185 -27.79 14.13 4.44
CA ALA A 185 -28.19 14.70 5.72
C ALA A 185 -27.55 16.07 6.01
N ASN A 186 -26.31 16.29 5.58
CA ASN A 186 -25.54 17.50 5.91
C ASN A 186 -25.26 18.42 4.71
N GLY A 187 -25.55 17.99 3.49
CA GLY A 187 -25.32 18.76 2.26
C GLY A 187 -23.84 18.88 1.84
N ASN A 188 -22.93 18.16 2.51
CA ASN A 188 -21.52 18.14 2.19
C ASN A 188 -21.22 16.98 1.24
N ASN A 189 -20.54 17.25 0.12
CA ASN A 189 -20.24 16.27 -0.92
C ASN A 189 -19.02 15.37 -0.65
N LEU A 190 -18.30 15.57 0.45
CA LEU A 190 -17.12 14.76 0.79
C LEU A 190 -17.43 13.25 0.85
N LEU A 191 -16.44 12.43 0.48
CA LEU A 191 -16.57 10.97 0.46
C LEU A 191 -16.16 10.29 1.78
N PHE A 192 -15.22 10.86 2.52
CA PHE A 192 -14.72 10.31 3.79
C PHE A 192 -15.59 10.72 4.99
N GLN A 193 -16.87 10.36 4.91
CA GLN A 193 -17.85 10.58 5.97
C GLN A 193 -18.88 9.45 5.98
N TYR A 194 -19.50 9.20 7.13
CA TYR A 194 -20.45 8.09 7.25
C TYR A 194 -21.57 8.41 8.24
N PRO A 195 -22.76 7.79 8.06
CA PRO A 195 -23.87 7.99 8.97
C PRO A 195 -23.59 7.35 10.33
N SER A 196 -24.09 7.95 11.41
CA SER A 196 -24.16 7.23 12.68
C SER A 196 -25.21 6.12 12.59
N PHE A 197 -24.82 4.92 12.99
CA PHE A 197 -25.72 3.79 13.08
C PHE A 197 -26.69 3.86 14.28
N SER A 198 -26.45 4.77 15.23
CA SER A 198 -27.34 5.00 16.37
C SER A 198 -28.63 5.75 16.01
N GLY A 199 -28.81 6.13 14.73
CA GLY A 199 -29.95 6.91 14.25
C GLY A 199 -29.86 8.39 14.61
N GLU A 200 -28.75 8.84 15.19
CA GLU A 200 -28.47 10.26 15.37
C GLU A 200 -28.18 10.90 14.00
N LYS A 201 -28.72 12.10 13.75
CA LYS A 201 -28.49 12.86 12.51
C LYS A 201 -27.05 13.34 12.33
N LYS A 202 -26.13 12.95 13.22
CA LYS A 202 -24.73 13.35 13.14
C LYS A 202 -24.01 12.38 12.20
N SER A 203 -23.53 12.91 11.09
CA SER A 203 -22.49 12.27 10.28
C SER A 203 -21.17 12.33 11.04
N SER A 204 -20.44 11.24 11.08
CA SER A 204 -19.06 11.24 11.56
C SER A 204 -18.13 11.46 10.38
N GLN A 205 -17.09 12.26 10.59
CA GLN A 205 -15.97 12.35 9.66
C GLN A 205 -15.00 11.23 9.97
N TYR A 206 -14.49 10.60 8.92
CA TYR A 206 -13.39 9.67 9.05
C TYR A 206 -12.09 10.45 9.29
N LEU A 207 -11.27 9.94 10.20
CA LEU A 207 -9.94 10.48 10.50
C LEU A 207 -8.98 9.30 10.61
N PHE A 208 -8.06 9.19 9.63
CA PHE A 208 -7.08 8.11 9.55
C PHE A 208 -6.35 7.85 10.88
N LYS A 209 -5.91 8.92 11.57
CA LYS A 209 -5.20 8.84 12.86
C LYS A 209 -5.97 8.07 13.93
N ASP A 210 -7.31 8.09 13.88
CA ASP A 210 -8.18 7.48 14.89
C ASP A 210 -8.44 6.00 14.59
N CYS A 211 -8.30 5.58 13.32
CA CYS A 211 -8.63 4.23 12.85
C CYS A 211 -7.40 3.34 12.59
N ARG A 212 -6.24 3.95 12.33
CA ARG A 212 -5.01 3.28 11.89
C ARG A 212 -4.55 2.15 12.80
N ALA A 213 -4.42 2.40 14.11
CA ALA A 213 -3.85 1.41 15.03
C ALA A 213 -4.67 0.12 15.06
N GLY A 214 -6.00 0.26 15.06
CA GLY A 214 -6.90 -0.88 14.97
C GLY A 214 -6.80 -1.62 13.64
N PHE A 215 -6.61 -0.90 12.53
CA PHE A 215 -6.43 -1.54 11.22
C PHE A 215 -5.12 -2.34 11.13
N LEU A 216 -4.02 -1.81 11.67
CA LEU A 216 -2.72 -2.50 11.70
C LEU A 216 -2.79 -3.78 12.53
N GLU A 217 -3.42 -3.71 13.70
CA GLU A 217 -3.69 -4.91 14.51
C GLU A 217 -4.56 -5.92 13.75
N PHE A 218 -5.58 -5.44 13.02
CA PHE A 218 -6.48 -6.28 12.23
C PHE A 218 -5.76 -7.05 11.12
N ILE A 219 -4.83 -6.43 10.40
CA ILE A 219 -4.03 -7.09 9.34
C ILE A 219 -2.81 -7.85 9.89
N GLY A 220 -2.72 -8.05 11.21
CA GLY A 220 -1.66 -8.85 11.84
C GLY A 220 -0.31 -8.17 11.95
N ILE A 221 -0.22 -6.87 11.65
CA ILE A 221 1.04 -6.13 11.76
C ILE A 221 1.20 -5.65 13.20
N GLN A 222 1.92 -6.45 13.97
CA GLN A 222 2.34 -6.15 15.34
C GLN A 222 3.86 -6.06 15.43
N GLY A 223 4.37 -5.09 16.19
CA GLY A 223 5.81 -4.98 16.41
C GLY A 223 6.20 -3.88 17.39
N ASP A 224 7.41 -4.01 17.95
CA ASP A 224 8.06 -3.05 18.86
C ASP A 224 8.40 -1.70 18.19
N HIS A 225 8.23 -1.62 16.87
CA HIS A 225 8.39 -0.41 16.09
C HIS A 225 7.02 0.18 15.78
N SER A 226 6.82 1.45 16.14
CA SER A 226 5.64 2.19 15.70
C SER A 226 5.68 2.30 14.18
N TRP A 227 4.89 1.47 13.48
CA TRP A 227 4.80 1.59 12.03
C TRP A 227 4.07 2.88 11.69
N ASP A 228 4.84 3.94 11.44
CA ASP A 228 4.36 5.28 11.15
C ASP A 228 4.16 5.48 9.65
N TRP A 229 2.93 5.25 9.21
CA TRP A 229 2.50 5.57 7.85
C TRP A 229 2.75 7.05 7.57
N SER A 230 3.63 7.34 6.62
CA SER A 230 3.69 8.65 6.00
C SER A 230 3.21 8.57 4.57
N GLU A 231 2.37 9.52 4.15
CA GLU A 231 1.99 9.72 2.73
C GLU A 231 3.21 9.81 1.80
N HIS A 232 4.36 10.21 2.33
CA HIS A 232 5.63 10.22 1.63
C HIS A 232 6.14 8.81 1.30
N GLN A 233 5.90 7.79 2.14
CA GLN A 233 6.28 6.40 1.85
C GLN A 233 5.52 5.86 0.64
N PHE A 234 4.20 6.08 0.55
CA PHE A 234 3.42 5.65 -0.61
C PHE A 234 3.86 6.33 -1.90
N ARG A 235 4.10 7.65 -1.85
CA ARG A 235 4.60 8.41 -3.00
C ARG A 235 5.99 7.96 -3.43
N ARG A 236 6.86 7.58 -2.47
CA ARG A 236 8.19 7.04 -2.73
C ARG A 236 8.11 5.65 -3.35
N PHE A 237 7.30 4.77 -2.78
CA PHE A 237 7.08 3.44 -3.35
C PHE A 237 6.55 3.57 -4.78
N PHE A 238 5.50 4.36 -4.99
CA PHE A 238 4.96 4.60 -6.33
C PHE A 238 6.03 5.11 -7.30
N ALA A 239 6.81 6.11 -6.88
CA ALA A 239 7.90 6.65 -7.71
C ALA A 239 8.94 5.60 -8.07
N GLY A 240 9.38 4.81 -7.08
CA GLY A 240 10.31 3.71 -7.25
C GLY A 240 9.77 2.64 -8.20
N THR A 241 8.56 2.15 -7.97
CA THR A 241 7.94 1.11 -8.81
C THR A 241 7.67 1.62 -10.22
N PHE A 242 7.15 2.84 -10.36
CA PHE A 242 6.89 3.46 -11.67
C PHE A 242 8.15 3.56 -12.53
N VAL A 243 9.26 4.03 -11.96
CA VAL A 243 10.53 4.20 -12.70
C VAL A 243 11.29 2.88 -12.82
N ASN A 244 11.51 2.17 -11.70
CA ASN A 244 12.43 1.04 -11.62
C ASN A 244 11.82 -0.29 -12.06
N HIS A 245 10.49 -0.42 -12.05
CA HIS A 245 9.84 -1.67 -12.44
C HIS A 245 9.05 -1.52 -13.75
N TYR A 246 8.42 -0.36 -13.99
CA TYR A 246 7.68 -0.10 -15.23
C TYR A 246 8.41 0.78 -16.26
N GLY A 247 9.65 1.19 -15.99
CA GLY A 247 10.44 2.02 -16.92
C GLY A 247 9.83 3.41 -17.18
N GLY A 248 8.96 3.90 -16.29
CA GLY A 248 8.27 5.17 -16.44
C GLY A 248 9.23 6.36 -16.45
N SER A 249 8.94 7.37 -17.29
CA SER A 249 9.84 8.52 -17.42
C SER A 249 9.77 9.46 -16.21
N VAL A 250 10.92 10.05 -15.85
CA VAL A 250 11.02 10.99 -14.72
C VAL A 250 10.16 12.25 -14.95
N ASP A 251 9.98 12.68 -16.20
CA ASP A 251 9.09 13.79 -16.55
C ASP A 251 7.62 13.45 -16.34
N ALA A 252 7.19 12.23 -16.73
CA ALA A 252 5.84 11.75 -16.46
C ALA A 252 5.61 11.61 -14.95
N LEU A 253 6.61 11.13 -14.20
CA LEU A 253 6.55 11.05 -12.74
C LEU A 253 6.47 12.44 -12.09
N LYS A 254 7.30 13.40 -12.52
CA LYS A 254 7.28 14.80 -12.07
C LYS A 254 5.90 15.42 -12.31
N TYR A 255 5.35 15.21 -13.51
CA TYR A 255 3.99 15.65 -13.85
C TYR A 255 2.98 15.00 -12.91
N HIS A 256 2.98 13.67 -12.79
CA HIS A 256 2.05 12.91 -11.95
C HIS A 256 2.08 13.35 -10.48
N LEU A 257 3.26 13.50 -9.89
CA LEU A 257 3.45 13.94 -8.50
C LEU A 257 3.16 15.43 -8.28
N ARG A 258 2.99 16.19 -9.37
CA ARG A 258 2.81 17.65 -9.41
C ARG A 258 3.97 18.39 -8.75
N HIS A 259 5.19 17.93 -9.01
CA HIS A 259 6.41 18.59 -8.56
C HIS A 259 6.79 19.74 -9.48
N THR A 260 7.12 20.89 -8.88
CA THR A 260 7.55 22.09 -9.60
C THR A 260 8.98 21.99 -10.11
N ASP A 261 9.81 21.17 -9.45
CA ASP A 261 11.22 20.96 -9.76
C ASP A 261 11.52 19.45 -9.87
N ILE A 262 12.39 19.08 -10.83
CA ILE A 262 12.84 17.71 -11.03
C ILE A 262 13.74 17.24 -9.88
N ALA A 263 14.47 18.14 -9.22
CA ALA A 263 15.28 17.79 -8.04
C ALA A 263 14.43 17.17 -6.92
N MET A 264 13.20 17.66 -6.74
CA MET A 264 12.25 17.08 -5.79
C MET A 264 11.83 15.66 -6.19
N THR A 265 11.66 15.38 -7.49
CA THR A 265 11.36 14.02 -7.97
C THR A 265 12.54 13.10 -7.73
N PHE A 266 13.76 13.57 -7.98
CA PHE A 266 14.97 12.83 -7.63
C PHE A 266 15.09 12.58 -6.13
N GLU A 267 14.63 13.47 -5.24
CA GLU A 267 14.61 13.13 -3.80
C GLU A 267 13.72 11.93 -3.47
N TYR A 268 12.64 11.65 -4.21
CA TYR A 268 11.81 10.46 -3.97
C TYR A 268 12.52 9.19 -4.42
N LEU A 269 13.29 9.26 -5.52
CA LEU A 269 14.12 8.17 -6.02
C LEU A 269 15.33 7.95 -5.11
N ASN A 270 15.97 9.05 -4.69
CA ASN A 270 17.18 9.04 -3.88
C ASN A 270 16.91 8.78 -2.40
N LYS A 271 15.76 9.16 -1.81
CA LYS A 271 15.47 8.87 -0.38
C LYS A 271 14.97 7.45 -0.14
N LEU A 272 14.66 6.67 -1.19
CA LEU A 272 14.51 5.21 -1.07
C LEU A 272 15.77 4.55 -0.48
N THR A 273 16.90 5.26 -0.47
CA THR A 273 18.09 4.95 0.31
C THR A 273 17.88 5.34 1.79
N ASP A 274 17.28 4.44 2.58
CA ASP A 274 17.92 4.15 3.88
C ASP A 274 19.02 3.13 3.60
N GLY A 275 20.14 3.68 3.12
CA GLY A 275 21.50 3.16 3.16
C GLY A 275 21.82 1.84 2.46
N ASP A 276 21.29 0.73 2.97
CA ASP A 276 21.96 -0.55 2.78
C ASP A 276 21.11 -1.67 2.16
N ASN A 277 19.77 -1.57 2.15
CA ASN A 277 18.95 -2.71 1.71
C ASN A 277 18.42 -2.59 0.28
N LEU A 278 17.91 -1.45 -0.18
CA LEU A 278 17.33 -1.38 -1.53
C LEU A 278 18.40 -1.31 -2.62
N ASP A 279 19.47 -0.53 -2.44
CA ASP A 279 20.60 -0.50 -3.38
C ASP A 279 21.29 -1.87 -3.45
N THR A 280 21.36 -2.58 -2.33
CA THR A 280 21.85 -3.97 -2.28
C THR A 280 20.91 -4.90 -3.03
N LEU A 281 19.59 -4.86 -2.77
CA LEU A 281 18.61 -5.70 -3.46
C LEU A 281 18.54 -5.41 -4.98
N GLN A 282 18.62 -4.14 -5.38
CA GLN A 282 18.65 -3.73 -6.78
C GLN A 282 19.97 -4.12 -7.45
N SER A 283 21.10 -3.94 -6.75
CA SER A 283 22.39 -4.40 -7.23
C SER A 283 22.42 -5.92 -7.36
N GLU A 284 21.91 -6.66 -6.38
CA GLU A 284 21.81 -8.12 -6.39
C GLU A 284 20.95 -8.60 -7.55
N ALA A 285 19.74 -8.06 -7.73
CA ALA A 285 18.88 -8.37 -8.87
C ALA A 285 19.56 -8.04 -10.21
N MET A 286 20.26 -6.91 -10.30
CA MET A 286 21.00 -6.54 -11.50
C MET A 286 22.18 -7.50 -11.76
N MET A 287 22.85 -7.96 -10.70
CA MET A 287 23.93 -8.93 -10.82
C MET A 287 23.40 -10.28 -11.31
N GLU A 288 22.20 -10.69 -10.87
CA GLU A 288 21.52 -11.88 -11.37
C GLU A 288 21.18 -11.77 -12.85
N VAL A 289 20.64 -10.64 -13.31
CA VAL A 289 20.37 -10.39 -14.74
C VAL A 289 21.65 -10.48 -15.58
N LEU A 290 22.74 -9.87 -15.10
CA LEU A 290 24.06 -9.92 -15.75
C LEU A 290 24.63 -11.34 -15.77
N ASP A 291 24.48 -12.11 -14.68
CA ASP A 291 24.92 -13.51 -14.65
C ASP A 291 24.09 -14.40 -15.58
N GLN A 292 22.78 -14.19 -15.64
CA GLN A 292 21.92 -14.90 -16.58
C GLN A 292 22.33 -14.59 -18.03
N GLN A 293 22.61 -13.32 -18.37
CA GLN A 293 23.18 -12.95 -19.67
C GLN A 293 24.49 -13.71 -19.94
N ALA A 294 25.40 -13.75 -18.98
CA ALA A 294 26.67 -14.45 -19.13
C ALA A 294 26.49 -15.98 -19.33
N GLN A 295 25.50 -16.58 -18.67
CA GLN A 295 25.20 -18.00 -18.81
C GLN A 295 24.49 -18.34 -20.13
N THR A 296 23.51 -17.52 -20.53
CA THR A 296 22.68 -17.76 -21.72
C THR A 296 23.42 -17.40 -23.01
N SER A 297 24.10 -16.26 -23.04
CA SER A 297 24.79 -15.75 -24.23
C SER A 297 26.29 -16.03 -24.24
N GLY A 298 26.82 -16.65 -23.17
CA GLY A 298 28.25 -16.97 -23.05
C GLY A 298 29.15 -15.78 -22.73
N GLY A 299 28.58 -14.60 -22.45
CA GLY A 299 29.34 -13.39 -22.13
C GLY A 299 28.58 -12.11 -22.46
N PHE A 300 29.33 -11.03 -22.63
CA PHE A 300 28.83 -9.69 -22.96
C PHE A 300 29.42 -9.18 -24.27
N SER A 301 28.74 -8.25 -24.92
CA SER A 301 29.24 -7.62 -26.16
C SER A 301 30.57 -6.89 -25.92
N GLU A 302 31.60 -7.29 -26.67
CA GLU A 302 32.90 -6.62 -26.68
C GLU A 302 32.92 -5.35 -27.54
N ASP A 303 31.81 -4.97 -28.17
CA ASP A 303 31.73 -3.72 -28.96
C ASP A 303 31.65 -2.48 -28.05
N THR A 304 31.40 -2.68 -26.76
CA THR A 304 31.29 -1.63 -25.75
C THR A 304 32.41 -1.77 -24.73
N GLU A 305 32.98 -0.66 -24.25
CA GLU A 305 34.07 -0.71 -23.27
C GLU A 305 33.62 -1.33 -21.94
N VAL A 306 32.37 -1.08 -21.56
CA VAL A 306 31.78 -1.61 -20.33
C VAL A 306 31.49 -3.10 -20.49
N GLY A 307 30.93 -3.51 -21.63
CA GLY A 307 30.72 -4.92 -21.95
C GLY A 307 32.02 -5.73 -21.92
N LYS A 308 33.15 -5.19 -22.42
CA LYS A 308 34.48 -5.82 -22.29
C LYS A 308 34.85 -6.11 -20.84
N LYS A 309 34.67 -5.15 -19.93
CA LYS A 309 35.00 -5.32 -18.50
C LYS A 309 34.15 -6.42 -17.84
N PHE A 310 32.87 -6.48 -18.17
CA PHE A 310 32.00 -7.56 -17.68
C PHE A 310 32.38 -8.91 -18.33
N ASN A 311 32.77 -8.93 -19.60
CA ASN A 311 33.24 -10.13 -20.28
C ASN A 311 34.56 -10.67 -19.68
N GLU A 312 35.46 -9.78 -19.26
CA GLU A 312 36.68 -10.13 -18.50
C GLU A 312 36.36 -10.80 -17.15
N CYS A 313 35.29 -10.37 -16.47
CA CYS A 313 34.85 -11.00 -15.22
C CYS A 313 34.38 -12.44 -15.45
N VAL A 314 33.69 -12.70 -16.56
CA VAL A 314 33.19 -14.03 -16.96
C VAL A 314 34.33 -14.94 -17.40
N SER A 315 35.25 -14.45 -18.25
CA SER A 315 36.35 -15.26 -18.81
C SER A 315 37.34 -15.76 -17.76
N GLN A 316 37.44 -15.08 -16.62
CA GLN A 316 38.28 -15.50 -15.50
C GLN A 316 37.67 -16.64 -14.67
N ALA A 317 36.41 -17.07 -14.92
CA ALA A 317 35.72 -18.05 -14.07
C ALA A 317 36.24 -19.46 -14.36
N VAL A 318 36.69 -20.15 -13.31
CA VAL A 318 37.35 -21.46 -13.44
C VAL A 318 36.46 -22.55 -12.86
N GLY A 319 36.20 -23.59 -13.66
CA GLY A 319 35.35 -24.72 -13.28
C GLY A 319 33.86 -24.47 -13.54
N ILE A 320 33.15 -25.50 -14.02
CA ILE A 320 31.74 -25.40 -14.44
C ILE A 320 30.79 -25.29 -13.22
N SER A 321 31.12 -25.94 -12.11
CA SER A 321 30.21 -26.10 -10.96
C SER A 321 30.03 -24.86 -10.08
N GLU A 322 30.87 -23.83 -10.23
CA GLU A 322 30.86 -22.64 -9.35
C GLU A 322 30.73 -21.31 -10.11
N LYS A 323 30.45 -21.33 -11.43
CA LYS A 323 30.44 -20.12 -12.27
C LYS A 323 29.53 -19.01 -11.75
N HIS A 324 28.31 -19.35 -11.33
CA HIS A 324 27.32 -18.38 -10.82
C HIS A 324 27.84 -17.58 -9.62
N ALA A 325 28.28 -18.25 -8.55
CA ALA A 325 28.78 -17.58 -7.35
C ALA A 325 30.07 -16.77 -7.63
N GLN A 326 30.94 -17.25 -8.52
CA GLN A 326 32.16 -16.55 -8.92
C GLN A 326 31.85 -15.29 -9.74
N ASN A 327 30.90 -15.38 -10.68
CA ASN A 327 30.46 -14.26 -11.52
C ASN A 327 29.81 -13.16 -10.67
N LEU A 328 28.82 -13.51 -9.83
CA LEU A 328 28.15 -12.56 -8.93
C LEU A 328 29.16 -11.81 -8.05
N LYS A 329 30.15 -12.51 -7.49
CA LYS A 329 31.19 -11.90 -6.66
C LYS A 329 32.06 -10.92 -7.45
N ARG A 330 32.36 -11.22 -8.71
CA ARG A 330 33.19 -10.37 -9.58
C ARG A 330 32.44 -9.17 -10.13
N PHE A 331 31.19 -9.35 -10.55
CA PHE A 331 30.35 -8.24 -10.98
C PHE A 331 30.13 -7.26 -9.84
N ASN A 332 29.81 -7.76 -8.64
CA ASN A 332 29.72 -6.91 -7.44
C ASN A 332 31.02 -6.15 -7.16
N LYS A 333 32.17 -6.82 -7.31
CA LYS A 333 33.48 -6.17 -7.13
C LYS A 333 33.69 -5.07 -8.17
N LEU A 334 33.39 -5.33 -9.44
CA LEU A 334 33.54 -4.37 -10.52
C LEU A 334 32.63 -3.15 -10.32
N VAL A 335 31.35 -3.37 -10.02
CA VAL A 335 30.36 -2.32 -9.77
C VAL A 335 30.80 -1.44 -8.61
N LYS A 336 31.24 -2.02 -7.49
CA LYS A 336 31.73 -1.26 -6.34
C LYS A 336 33.04 -0.53 -6.60
N GLN A 337 33.95 -1.10 -7.40
CA GLN A 337 35.23 -0.47 -7.72
C GLN A 337 35.07 0.74 -8.64
N ASP A 338 34.17 0.64 -9.61
CA ASP A 338 33.98 1.65 -10.64
C ASP A 338 32.79 2.60 -10.35
N ASP A 339 32.12 2.40 -9.20
CA ASP A 339 30.91 3.11 -8.74
C ASP A 339 29.80 3.10 -9.81
N ILE A 340 29.57 1.92 -10.41
CA ILE A 340 28.71 1.77 -11.58
C ILE A 340 27.25 2.02 -11.21
N VAL A 341 26.66 3.01 -11.87
CA VAL A 341 25.22 3.32 -11.84
C VAL A 341 24.59 2.74 -13.10
N PHE A 342 23.62 1.84 -12.93
CA PHE A 342 22.85 1.27 -14.03
C PHE A 342 21.55 2.04 -14.25
N GLU A 343 21.25 2.32 -15.52
CA GLU A 343 19.95 2.80 -15.96
C GLU A 343 19.42 1.88 -17.05
N MET A 344 18.16 1.47 -16.94
CA MET A 344 17.53 0.57 -17.89
C MET A 344 17.19 1.29 -19.20
N ILE A 345 17.46 0.64 -20.32
CA ILE A 345 17.18 1.15 -21.67
C ILE A 345 16.64 0.03 -22.57
N GLU A 346 16.16 0.38 -23.76
CA GLU A 346 15.45 -0.55 -24.65
C GLU A 346 16.20 -1.86 -24.97
N GLU A 347 17.52 -1.79 -25.14
CA GLU A 347 18.33 -2.96 -25.53
C GLU A 347 19.20 -3.50 -24.37
N GLY A 348 18.96 -3.08 -23.13
CA GLY A 348 19.73 -3.52 -21.96
C GLY A 348 19.97 -2.42 -20.94
N LEU A 349 21.23 -2.16 -20.61
CA LEU A 349 21.62 -1.21 -19.57
C LEU A 349 22.49 -0.08 -20.12
N CYS A 350 22.36 1.09 -19.52
CA CYS A 350 23.22 2.25 -19.71
C CYS A 350 23.97 2.54 -18.41
N VAL A 351 25.29 2.71 -18.49
CA VAL A 351 26.11 3.17 -17.36
C VAL A 351 26.57 4.63 -17.51
N GLY A 352 25.95 5.36 -18.45
CA GLY A 352 26.36 6.69 -18.87
C GLY A 352 26.28 7.77 -17.80
N ASN A 353 25.57 7.53 -16.70
CA ASN A 353 25.50 8.43 -15.55
C ASN A 353 26.47 8.07 -14.42
N THR A 354 27.21 6.96 -14.54
CA THR A 354 28.34 6.65 -13.65
C THR A 354 29.43 7.72 -13.79
N PRO A 355 29.96 8.31 -12.69
CA PRO A 355 30.95 9.38 -12.75
C PRO A 355 32.16 9.09 -13.66
N SER A 356 32.68 7.86 -13.64
CA SER A 356 33.83 7.42 -14.43
C SER A 356 33.51 7.15 -15.92
N TYR A 357 32.24 6.90 -16.27
CA TYR A 357 31.80 6.63 -17.64
C TYR A 357 31.15 7.85 -18.31
N ARG A 358 30.71 8.84 -17.51
CA ARG A 358 29.92 9.99 -17.97
C ARG A 358 30.54 10.75 -19.13
N GLY A 359 31.83 11.08 -19.06
CA GLY A 359 32.52 11.83 -20.13
C GLY A 359 32.53 11.14 -21.51
N ARG A 360 32.20 9.85 -21.59
CA ARG A 360 32.13 9.07 -22.83
C ARG A 360 30.73 9.04 -23.45
N SER A 361 29.71 9.51 -22.73
CA SER A 361 28.32 9.56 -23.19
C SER A 361 28.16 10.68 -24.24
N LYS A 362 27.99 10.30 -25.50
CA LYS A 362 27.74 11.25 -26.61
C LYS A 362 26.37 11.94 -26.51
N CYS A 363 25.49 11.41 -25.68
CA CYS A 363 24.13 11.89 -25.49
C CYS A 363 24.00 12.95 -24.39
N ILE A 364 25.09 13.44 -23.79
CA ILE A 364 25.02 14.48 -22.75
C ILE A 364 24.64 15.83 -23.37
N THR A 365 23.61 16.48 -22.82
CA THR A 365 23.15 17.80 -23.28
C THR A 365 22.74 18.69 -22.11
N GLY A 366 23.25 19.92 -22.02
CA GLY A 366 22.71 20.98 -21.15
C GLY A 366 22.88 20.79 -19.64
N ASP A 367 22.38 19.68 -19.09
CA ASP A 367 22.34 19.31 -17.67
C ASP A 367 23.54 18.47 -17.20
N GLY A 368 24.38 18.02 -18.14
CA GLY A 368 25.57 17.21 -17.85
C GLY A 368 25.29 15.73 -17.61
N LEU A 369 24.08 15.23 -17.85
CA LEU A 369 23.68 13.83 -17.67
C LEU A 369 23.44 13.12 -19.01
N ALA A 370 23.67 11.81 -19.04
CA ALA A 370 23.36 10.96 -20.18
C ALA A 370 21.83 10.87 -20.37
N GLN A 371 21.37 11.11 -21.60
CA GLN A 371 19.94 11.19 -21.95
C GLN A 371 19.32 9.79 -22.15
N THR A 372 19.22 9.00 -21.09
CA THR A 372 18.67 7.63 -21.14
C THR A 372 17.17 7.56 -21.43
N ILE A 373 16.43 8.65 -21.21
CA ILE A 373 15.01 8.76 -21.59
C ILE A 373 14.80 8.68 -23.11
N LYS A 374 15.80 9.11 -23.89
CA LYS A 374 15.78 9.03 -25.36
C LYS A 374 16.44 7.76 -25.88
N ALA A 375 16.86 6.86 -24.98
CA ALA A 375 17.56 5.66 -25.36
C ALA A 375 16.65 4.74 -26.17
N ASN A 376 17.11 4.43 -27.38
CA ASN A 376 16.53 3.43 -28.26
C ASN A 376 17.65 2.88 -29.14
N CYS A 377 17.34 1.86 -29.94
CA CYS A 377 18.33 1.18 -30.77
C CYS A 377 19.11 2.14 -31.72
N GLU A 378 18.46 3.17 -32.25
CA GLU A 378 19.09 4.16 -33.12
C GLU A 378 19.92 5.18 -32.31
N PHE A 379 19.34 5.73 -31.24
CA PHE A 379 19.95 6.78 -30.42
C PHE A 379 21.16 6.28 -29.62
N CYS A 380 21.13 5.02 -29.19
CA CYS A 380 22.20 4.39 -28.41
C CYS A 380 23.19 3.59 -29.27
N LYS A 381 23.06 3.62 -30.59
CA LYS A 381 23.92 2.86 -31.50
C LYS A 381 25.40 3.25 -31.33
N GLY A 382 26.23 2.26 -31.01
CA GLY A 382 27.67 2.46 -30.81
C GLY A 382 28.04 3.30 -29.57
N CYS A 383 27.14 3.44 -28.60
CA CYS A 383 27.47 4.09 -27.33
C CYS A 383 28.42 3.21 -26.51
N PRO A 384 29.58 3.71 -26.04
CA PRO A 384 30.54 2.92 -25.26
C PRO A 384 30.03 2.56 -23.86
N ASN A 385 28.99 3.26 -23.39
CA ASN A 385 28.40 3.09 -22.06
C ASN A 385 27.16 2.18 -22.07
N LYS A 386 26.82 1.57 -23.20
CA LYS A 386 25.73 0.60 -23.31
C LYS A 386 26.24 -0.79 -22.90
N ILE A 387 25.45 -1.56 -22.18
CA ILE A 387 25.61 -3.01 -22.01
C ILE A 387 24.41 -3.64 -22.71
N LEU A 388 24.68 -4.32 -23.83
CA LEU A 388 23.67 -5.07 -24.55
C LEU A 388 23.35 -6.35 -23.77
N LEU A 389 22.07 -6.63 -23.60
CA LEU A 389 21.58 -7.84 -22.94
C LEU A 389 20.63 -8.57 -23.90
N ASP A 390 20.96 -9.80 -24.28
CA ASP A 390 20.12 -10.61 -25.18
C ASP A 390 18.97 -11.26 -24.42
N ASN A 391 19.13 -11.46 -23.10
CA ASN A 391 18.08 -11.91 -22.19
C ASN A 391 17.13 -10.77 -21.76
N TRP A 392 17.25 -9.59 -22.36
CA TRP A 392 16.50 -8.40 -21.98
C TRP A 392 15.33 -8.15 -22.91
N GLU A 393 14.13 -8.21 -22.34
CA GLU A 393 12.91 -7.83 -23.04
C GLU A 393 12.41 -6.50 -22.45
N TYR A 394 12.73 -5.40 -23.14
CA TYR A 394 12.24 -4.09 -22.73
C TYR A 394 10.77 -3.94 -23.13
N LYS A 395 9.88 -4.14 -22.16
CA LYS A 395 8.44 -3.98 -22.36
C LYS A 395 8.12 -2.49 -22.53
N ASN A 396 7.97 -2.07 -23.78
CA ASN A 396 7.73 -0.69 -24.16
C ASN A 396 6.44 -0.14 -23.53
N ILE A 397 6.47 1.12 -23.06
CA ILE A 397 5.31 1.84 -22.50
C ILE A 397 4.16 1.92 -23.54
N GLY A 398 4.48 1.90 -24.83
CA GLY A 398 3.50 1.99 -25.92
C GLY A 398 2.48 0.83 -25.95
N GLU A 399 2.87 -0.37 -25.55
CA GLU A 399 1.96 -1.52 -25.45
C GLU A 399 1.25 -1.58 -24.08
N GLN A 400 1.86 -1.01 -23.04
CA GLN A 400 1.27 -0.91 -21.69
C GLN A 400 0.30 0.25 -21.53
N CYS A 401 0.32 1.26 -22.42
CA CYS A 401 -0.53 2.44 -22.33
C CYS A 401 -2.00 2.18 -22.71
N LEU A 402 -2.31 0.97 -23.20
CA LEU A 402 -3.68 0.46 -23.31
C LEU A 402 -3.94 -0.48 -22.14
N MET A 403 -3.96 0.06 -20.91
CA MET A 403 -4.25 -0.72 -19.71
C MET A 403 -5.64 -1.34 -19.82
N ASN A 404 -5.68 -2.64 -20.14
CA ASN A 404 -6.81 -3.48 -19.77
C ASN A 404 -6.80 -3.57 -18.23
N PRO A 405 -7.78 -2.98 -17.50
CA PRO A 405 -7.67 -2.78 -16.05
C PRO A 405 -7.70 -4.07 -15.21
N GLU A 406 -8.00 -5.21 -15.82
CA GLU A 406 -7.97 -6.53 -15.20
C GLU A 406 -6.54 -7.12 -15.15
N GLU A 407 -5.59 -6.53 -15.87
CA GLU A 407 -4.18 -6.96 -15.99
C GLU A 407 -3.20 -5.82 -15.66
N SER A 408 -3.56 -4.97 -14.69
CA SER A 408 -2.66 -3.87 -14.29
C SER A 408 -1.35 -4.44 -13.77
N ASN A 409 -0.24 -4.19 -14.46
CA ASN A 409 1.06 -4.69 -14.00
C ASN A 409 1.41 -4.19 -12.59
N ILE A 410 0.94 -2.99 -12.19
CA ILE A 410 1.04 -2.45 -10.81
C ILE A 410 0.29 -3.33 -9.81
N LEU A 411 -0.91 -3.80 -10.17
CA LEU A 411 -1.66 -4.75 -9.36
C LEU A 411 -0.93 -6.09 -9.29
N SER A 412 -0.39 -6.59 -10.40
CA SER A 412 0.39 -7.84 -10.44
C SER A 412 1.63 -7.77 -9.55
N ALA A 413 2.42 -6.70 -9.60
CA ALA A 413 3.61 -6.56 -8.74
C ALA A 413 3.27 -6.43 -7.25
N VAL A 414 2.08 -5.92 -6.90
CA VAL A 414 1.60 -5.91 -5.53
C VAL A 414 1.20 -7.31 -5.07
N LEU A 415 0.64 -8.13 -5.97
CA LEU A 415 0.21 -9.50 -5.67
C LEU A 415 1.37 -10.52 -5.70
N GLU A 416 2.39 -10.31 -6.53
CA GLU A 416 3.57 -11.17 -6.67
C GLU A 416 4.59 -11.05 -5.51
N ASN A 417 4.45 -10.02 -4.66
CA ASN A 417 5.32 -9.77 -3.49
C ASN A 417 4.65 -10.15 -2.14
N VAL A 418 3.59 -10.97 -2.16
CA VAL A 418 2.92 -11.51 -0.95
C VAL A 418 3.30 -12.97 -0.74
#